data_AF-A0A8J8ENK1-F1
#
_entry.id   AF-A0A8J8ENK1-F1
#
_cell.length_a   1.000
_cell.length_b   1.000
_cell.length_c   1.000
_cell.angle_alpha   90.00
_cell.angle_beta   90.00
_cell.angle_gamma   90.00
#
_symmetry.space_group_name_H-M   'P 1'
#
loop_
_entity.id
_entity.type
_entity.pdbx_description
1 polymer ?
#
loop_
_entity_poly.entity_id
_entity_poly.type
_entity_poly.pdbx_seq_one_letter_code
_entity_poly.pdbx_strand_id
1 'polypeptide(L)'
;MLSGTIKSGDWKGEKHVPVIEYEKEGDLIKVEVSVGKEIPHPNTPEHHIAWIELYFHPEDGNFPILVGRVAFTNHSDPLTEPKAIFFFRTQKKGKLYALSYCNIHGLWENEVELE
;
A
#
# COMPACT_ATOMS: atom_id res chain seq x y z
N MET A 1 -14.16 -0.90 -16.86
CA MET A 1 -13.72 0.00 -15.77
C MET A 1 -12.42 -0.55 -15.21
N LEU A 2 -11.44 0.30 -14.89
CA LEU A 2 -10.17 -0.16 -14.29
C LEU A 2 -10.39 -0.92 -12.98
N SER A 3 -11.39 -0.52 -12.18
CA SER A 3 -11.77 -1.22 -10.95
C SER A 3 -12.10 -2.70 -11.15
N GLY A 4 -12.51 -3.13 -12.35
CA GLY A 4 -12.74 -4.55 -12.64
C GLY A 4 -11.47 -5.40 -12.74
N THR A 5 -10.29 -4.77 -12.66
CA THR A 5 -8.98 -5.44 -12.72
C THR A 5 -8.16 -5.29 -11.44
N ILE A 6 -8.65 -4.53 -10.46
CA ILE A 6 -8.00 -4.36 -9.14
C ILE A 6 -8.52 -5.46 -8.23
N LYS A 7 -7.61 -6.21 -7.61
CA LYS A 7 -7.96 -7.34 -6.73
C LYS A 7 -7.80 -6.96 -5.26
N SER A 8 -8.63 -7.55 -4.41
CA SER A 8 -8.54 -7.48 -2.95
C SER A 8 -8.71 -8.88 -2.36
N GLY A 9 -8.42 -9.07 -1.08
CA GLY A 9 -8.53 -10.38 -0.42
C GLY A 9 -8.01 -10.39 1.01
N ASP A 10 -8.09 -11.56 1.66
CA ASP A 10 -7.50 -11.77 2.98
C ASP A 10 -5.98 -11.91 2.83
N TRP A 11 -5.23 -10.94 3.36
CA TRP A 11 -3.76 -10.90 3.29
C TRP A 11 -3.08 -12.09 3.98
N LYS A 12 -3.78 -12.84 4.84
CA LYS A 12 -3.26 -14.08 5.45
C LYS A 12 -3.18 -15.23 4.46
N GLY A 13 -4.07 -15.25 3.46
CA GLY A 13 -4.10 -16.27 2.40
C GLY A 13 -3.57 -15.78 1.05
N GLU A 14 -3.56 -14.48 0.83
CA GLU A 14 -3.17 -13.84 -0.43
C GLU A 14 -2.05 -12.83 -0.22
N LYS A 15 -0.85 -13.18 -0.67
CA LYS A 15 0.40 -12.43 -0.44
C LYS A 15 0.49 -11.10 -1.15
N HIS A 16 -0.36 -10.83 -2.14
CA HIS A 16 -0.31 -9.60 -2.92
C HIS A 16 -1.03 -8.41 -2.27
N VAL A 17 -1.91 -8.67 -1.31
CA VAL A 17 -2.70 -7.63 -0.63
C VAL A 17 -1.75 -6.71 0.15
N PRO A 18 -1.75 -5.38 -0.12
CA PRO A 18 -0.94 -4.45 0.64
C PRO A 18 -1.51 -4.29 2.05
N VAL A 19 -0.76 -4.71 3.07
CA VAL A 19 -1.19 -4.57 4.47
C VAL A 19 -0.85 -3.16 4.96
N ILE A 20 -1.82 -2.50 5.57
CA ILE A 20 -1.71 -1.14 6.10
C ILE A 20 -1.70 -1.20 7.62
N GLU A 21 -0.69 -0.62 8.24
CA GLU A 21 -0.59 -0.37 9.68
C GLU A 21 -0.29 1.10 9.91
N TYR A 22 -0.84 1.70 10.95
CA TYR A 22 -0.58 3.11 11.23
C TYR A 22 -0.49 3.43 12.72
N GLU A 23 0.23 4.51 13.00
CA GLU A 23 0.42 5.10 14.33
C GLU A 23 0.11 6.60 14.24
N LYS A 24 -0.51 7.16 15.28
CA LYS A 24 -0.91 8.57 15.36
C LYS A 24 -0.19 9.26 16.52
N GLU A 25 0.55 10.32 16.21
CA GLU A 25 1.24 11.18 17.18
C GLU A 25 0.76 12.63 17.00
N GLY A 26 -0.32 12.98 17.70
CA GLY A 26 -0.99 14.27 17.52
C GLY A 26 -1.64 14.36 16.13
N ASP A 27 -1.18 15.30 15.30
CA ASP A 27 -1.59 15.46 13.91
C ASP A 27 -0.67 14.71 12.92
N LEU A 28 0.43 14.10 13.39
CA LEU A 28 1.32 13.31 12.55
C LEU A 28 0.85 11.86 12.48
N ILE A 29 0.66 11.36 11.26
CA ILE A 29 0.31 9.96 10.98
C ILE A 29 1.52 9.30 10.32
N LYS A 30 1.98 8.20 10.94
CA LYS A 30 2.96 7.28 10.36
C LYS A 30 2.20 6.07 9.83
N VAL A 31 2.34 5.77 8.54
CA VAL A 31 1.69 4.62 7.90
C VAL A 31 2.75 3.71 7.32
N GLU A 32 2.76 2.44 7.72
CA GLU A 32 3.57 1.39 7.14
C GLU A 32 2.69 0.55 6.21
N VAL A 33 3.15 0.36 4.97
CA VAL A 33 2.48 -0.48 3.98
C VAL A 33 3.46 -1.54 3.49
N SER A 34 3.05 -2.80 3.50
CA SER A 34 3.89 -3.91 3.03
C SER A 34 3.10 -4.95 2.24
N VAL A 35 3.77 -5.59 1.27
CA VAL A 35 3.22 -6.74 0.52
C VAL A 35 3.97 -8.01 0.93
N GLY A 36 3.25 -9.12 1.10
CA GLY A 36 3.82 -10.40 1.51
C GLY A 36 4.13 -10.52 3.01
N LYS A 37 3.35 -9.85 3.86
CA LYS A 37 3.56 -9.81 5.32
C LYS A 37 3.51 -11.18 6.00
N GLU A 38 2.47 -11.98 5.70
CA GLU A 38 2.33 -13.35 6.25
C GLU A 38 3.06 -14.36 5.37
N ILE A 39 2.77 -14.33 4.07
CA ILE A 39 3.35 -15.20 3.07
C ILE A 39 4.26 -14.34 2.18
N PRO A 40 5.58 -14.58 2.16
CA PRO A 40 6.49 -13.79 1.34
C PRO A 40 6.12 -13.77 -0.15
N HIS A 41 6.10 -12.58 -0.74
CA HIS A 41 6.03 -12.41 -2.19
C HIS A 41 7.44 -12.53 -2.80
N PRO A 42 7.61 -13.17 -3.98
CA PRO A 42 8.91 -13.22 -4.65
C PRO A 42 9.47 -11.83 -4.97
N ASN A 43 10.80 -11.70 -4.98
CA ASN A 43 11.47 -10.48 -5.40
C ASN A 43 12.66 -10.85 -6.30
N THR A 44 12.36 -11.09 -7.57
CA THR A 44 13.33 -11.40 -8.62
C THR A 44 13.14 -10.43 -9.80
N PRO A 45 14.10 -10.33 -10.74
CA PRO A 45 13.92 -9.52 -11.94
C PRO A 45 12.66 -9.89 -12.74
N GLU A 46 12.27 -11.16 -12.72
CA GLU A 46 11.11 -11.69 -13.46
C GLU A 46 9.79 -11.54 -12.69
N HIS A 47 9.82 -11.50 -11.36
CA HIS A 47 8.62 -11.46 -10.53
C HIS A 47 8.84 -10.66 -9.24
N HIS A 48 8.23 -9.48 -9.18
CA HIS A 48 8.40 -8.54 -8.07
C HIS A 48 7.21 -7.59 -7.94
N ILE A 49 7.11 -6.97 -6.77
CA ILE A 49 6.26 -5.80 -6.54
C ILE A 49 7.04 -4.57 -6.98
N ALA A 50 6.48 -3.80 -7.92
CA ALA A 50 7.16 -2.63 -8.47
C ALA A 50 6.94 -1.37 -7.63
N TRP A 51 5.79 -1.25 -6.97
CA TRP A 51 5.44 -0.05 -6.21
C TRP A 51 4.27 -0.25 -5.25
N ILE A 52 4.19 0.68 -4.29
CA ILE A 52 3.04 0.92 -3.41
C ILE A 52 2.67 2.40 -3.46
N GLU A 53 1.37 2.68 -3.53
CA GLU A 53 0.76 4.00 -3.33
C GLU A 53 -0.09 4.00 -2.07
N LEU A 54 -0.12 5.14 -1.38
CA LEU A 54 -1.01 5.40 -0.27
C LEU A 54 -1.90 6.60 -0.61
N TYR A 55 -3.20 6.43 -0.40
CA TYR A 55 -4.20 7.48 -0.54
C TYR A 55 -4.90 7.71 0.80
N PHE A 56 -5.29 8.94 1.05
CA PHE A 56 -6.17 9.32 2.16
C PHE A 56 -7.43 9.97 1.60
N HIS A 57 -8.60 9.48 2.01
CA HIS A 57 -9.89 10.07 1.71
C HIS A 57 -10.50 10.59 3.00
N PRO A 58 -10.51 11.90 3.24
CA PRO A 58 -11.16 12.48 4.41
C PRO A 58 -12.66 12.17 4.41
N GLU A 59 -13.25 11.92 5.57
CA GLU A 59 -14.68 11.63 5.73
C GLU A 59 -15.57 12.78 5.20
N ASP A 60 -15.10 14.02 5.32
CA ASP A 60 -15.76 15.24 4.83
C ASP A 60 -15.34 15.63 3.39
N GLY A 61 -14.52 14.81 2.74
CA GLY A 61 -13.95 15.06 1.42
C GLY A 61 -14.70 14.36 0.30
N ASN A 62 -14.81 15.01 -0.85
CA ASN A 62 -15.40 14.39 -2.05
C ASN A 62 -14.43 13.50 -2.82
N PHE A 63 -13.11 13.63 -2.58
CA PHE A 63 -12.08 13.00 -3.41
C PHE A 63 -10.97 12.39 -2.55
N PRO A 64 -10.42 11.22 -2.93
CA PRO A 64 -9.19 10.70 -2.35
C PRO A 64 -8.00 11.56 -2.77
N ILE A 65 -7.02 11.65 -1.87
CA ILE A 65 -5.79 12.43 -2.03
C ILE A 65 -4.62 11.45 -2.02
N LEU A 66 -3.76 11.50 -3.04
CA LEU A 66 -2.51 10.73 -3.03
C LEU A 66 -1.59 11.29 -1.93
N VAL A 67 -1.30 10.47 -0.92
CA VAL A 67 -0.33 10.80 0.13
C VAL A 67 1.08 10.63 -0.41
N GLY A 68 1.34 9.55 -1.14
CA GLY A 68 2.63 9.31 -1.75
C GLY A 68 2.70 7.99 -2.50
N ARG A 69 3.83 7.82 -3.20
CA ARG A 69 4.16 6.64 -3.98
C ARG A 69 5.61 6.25 -3.70
N VAL A 70 5.84 4.97 -3.43
CA VAL A 70 7.19 4.40 -3.30
C VAL A 70 7.36 3.36 -4.41
N ALA A 71 8.43 3.53 -5.20
CA ALA A 71 8.83 2.56 -6.21
C ALA A 71 9.99 1.72 -5.69
N PHE A 72 9.90 0.40 -5.85
CA PHE A 72 10.94 -0.55 -5.51
C PHE A 72 11.67 -0.91 -6.80
N THR A 73 12.92 -0.46 -6.98
CA THR A 73 13.55 -0.43 -8.32
C THR A 73 14.71 -1.40 -8.50
N ASN A 74 15.24 -1.99 -7.42
CA ASN A 74 16.23 -3.07 -7.54
C ASN A 74 15.64 -4.40 -7.06
N HIS A 75 15.64 -5.39 -7.94
CA HIS A 75 15.11 -6.76 -7.70
C HIS A 75 16.23 -7.80 -7.77
N SER A 76 17.46 -7.36 -7.51
CA SER A 76 18.71 -8.12 -7.46
C SER A 76 19.57 -7.60 -6.32
N ASP A 77 20.71 -8.22 -5.99
CA ASP A 77 21.56 -7.76 -4.88
C ASP A 77 22.19 -6.37 -5.15
N PRO A 78 21.96 -5.34 -4.31
CA PRO A 78 21.11 -5.30 -3.10
C PRO A 78 19.61 -5.08 -3.41
N LEU A 79 18.75 -5.97 -2.93
CA LEU A 79 17.33 -5.95 -3.31
C LEU A 79 16.53 -4.90 -2.53
N THR A 80 15.47 -4.36 -3.14
CA THR A 80 14.54 -3.43 -2.50
C THR A 80 13.27 -4.18 -2.08
N GLU A 81 13.07 -4.32 -0.77
CA GLU A 81 11.87 -4.95 -0.20
C GLU A 81 10.60 -4.12 -0.45
N PRO A 82 9.43 -4.75 -0.67
CA PRO A 82 8.18 -4.04 -0.94
C PRO A 82 7.53 -3.52 0.36
N LYS A 83 8.25 -2.63 1.04
CA LYS A 83 7.85 -1.98 2.29
C LYS A 83 7.99 -0.47 2.14
N ALA A 84 6.91 0.25 2.40
CA ALA A 84 6.85 1.70 2.30
C ALA A 84 6.41 2.28 3.64
N ILE A 85 7.04 3.39 4.04
CA ILE A 85 6.63 4.16 5.22
C ILE A 85 6.31 5.57 4.76
N PHE A 86 5.12 6.05 5.11
CA PHE A 86 4.64 7.37 4.80
C PHE A 86 4.43 8.15 6.09
N PHE A 87 4.83 9.43 6.06
CA PHE A 87 4.53 10.39 7.11
C PHE A 87 3.72 11.51 6.50
N PHE A 88 2.54 11.78 7.04
CA PHE A 88 1.73 12.92 6.63
C PHE A 88 0.99 13.50 7.83
N ARG A 89 0.52 14.75 7.71
CA ARG A 89 -0.17 15.46 8.80
C ARG A 89 -1.64 15.67 8.48
N THR A 90 -2.51 15.31 9.41
CA THR A 90 -3.95 15.58 9.36
C THR A 90 -4.56 15.49 10.75
N GLN A 91 -5.60 16.28 11.01
CA GLN A 91 -6.48 16.10 12.16
C GLN A 91 -7.81 15.43 11.79
N LYS A 92 -8.02 15.18 10.48
CA LYS A 92 -9.25 14.60 9.96
C LYS A 92 -9.24 13.07 10.07
N LYS A 93 -10.41 12.51 10.34
CA LYS A 93 -10.72 11.11 10.13
C LYS A 93 -10.98 10.81 8.66
N GLY A 94 -10.98 9.54 8.30
CA GLY A 94 -11.34 9.07 6.97
C GLY A 94 -10.76 7.70 6.67
N LYS A 95 -10.61 7.39 5.39
CA LYS A 95 -10.06 6.10 4.94
C LYS A 95 -8.66 6.23 4.39
N LEU A 96 -7.81 5.27 4.73
CA LEU A 96 -6.55 5.00 4.05
C LEU A 96 -6.77 3.89 3.02
N TYR A 97 -6.32 4.12 1.79
CA TYR A 97 -6.28 3.10 0.76
C TYR A 97 -4.83 2.87 0.34
N ALA A 98 -4.44 1.61 0.24
CA ALA A 98 -3.17 1.23 -0.38
C ALA A 98 -3.45 0.55 -1.72
N LEU A 99 -2.67 0.94 -2.73
CA LEU A 99 -2.66 0.28 -4.04
C LEU A 99 -1.24 -0.23 -4.29
N SER A 100 -1.09 -1.47 -4.72
CA SER A 100 0.18 -2.06 -5.09
C SER A 100 0.11 -2.70 -6.47
N TYR A 101 1.27 -2.93 -7.07
CA TYR A 101 1.38 -3.56 -8.37
C TYR A 101 2.47 -4.62 -8.40
N CYS A 102 2.06 -5.85 -8.72
CA CYS A 102 2.95 -6.92 -9.10
C CYS A 102 3.15 -6.90 -10.62
N ASN A 103 4.40 -7.00 -11.08
CA ASN A 103 4.75 -6.89 -12.49
C ASN A 103 4.04 -7.91 -13.40
N ILE A 104 3.66 -9.08 -12.87
CA ILE A 104 2.95 -10.15 -13.59
C ILE A 104 1.56 -10.47 -13.03
N HIS A 105 1.21 -10.01 -11.82
CA HIS A 105 -0.09 -10.29 -11.18
C HIS A 105 -1.02 -9.06 -11.07
N GLY A 106 -0.64 -7.92 -11.64
CA GLY A 106 -1.53 -6.75 -11.76
C GLY A 106 -1.68 -5.96 -10.47
N LEU A 107 -2.82 -5.26 -10.36
CA LEU A 107 -3.13 -4.30 -9.29
C LEU A 107 -3.82 -4.98 -8.11
N TRP A 108 -3.43 -4.57 -6.91
CA TRP A 108 -3.98 -5.05 -5.64
C TRP A 108 -4.26 -3.90 -4.69
N GLU A 109 -5.37 -3.98 -3.95
CA GLU A 109 -5.79 -2.93 -3.03
C GLU A 109 -6.12 -3.46 -1.64
N ASN A 110 -6.07 -2.54 -0.68
CA ASN A 110 -6.58 -2.73 0.67
C ASN A 110 -6.97 -1.38 1.27
N GLU A 111 -7.80 -1.38 2.31
CA GLU A 111 -8.23 -0.18 3.01
C GLU A 111 -8.31 -0.37 4.53
N VAL A 112 -8.09 0.71 5.28
CA VAL A 112 -8.31 0.78 6.74
C VAL A 112 -8.88 2.14 7.13
N GLU A 113 -9.68 2.17 8.19
CA GLU A 113 -10.17 3.43 8.77
C GLU A 113 -9.06 4.13 9.58
N LEU A 114 -8.93 5.44 9.37
CA LEU A 114 -8.09 6.35 10.15
C LEU A 114 -8.97 7.13 11.14
N GLU A 115 -8.80 6.84 12.42
CA GLU A 115 -9.54 7.44 13.54
C GLU A 115 -8.84 8.67 14.17
#